data_AF-A0A6G6Z9T7-F1
#
_entry.id   AF-A0A6G6Z9T7-F1
#
_cell.length_a   1.000
_cell.length_b   1.000
_cell.length_c   1.000
_cell.angle_alpha   90.00
_cell.angle_beta   90.00
_cell.angle_gamma   90.00
#
_symmetry.space_group_name_H-M   'P 1'
#
loop_
_entity.id
_entity.type
_entity.pdbx_description
1 polymer ?
#
loop_
_entity_poly.entity_id
_entity_poly.type
_entity_poly.pdbx_seq_one_letter_code
_entity_poly.pdbx_strand_id
1 'polypeptide(L)'
;MKAGPDISRIAALVGDPARCNMLTALMTGRALTASELAQEAGITPQTASSHLAKLEAGGLIEPEKQGRHRYYRLSDPDVADVLEGLQGIAARAGHMRVRTGPKDPALRRARICYDHLAGDLGVQMLDSMRRQKLVRQSKQAIELTGEGKRFMAEELQIDADALTHPRRPVCKACLDWSERRHHLAGTLGAAMMDRFTELKWAARDAAPGSRVVNFSRNGEKRFAALFGAGE
;
A
#
# COMPACT_ATOMS: atom_id res chain seq x y z
N MET A 1 5.95 -30.25 7.15
CA MET A 1 6.18 -29.91 8.58
C MET A 1 4.90 -30.24 9.35
N LYS A 2 4.95 -31.05 10.41
CA LYS A 2 3.75 -31.48 11.17
C LYS A 2 3.41 -30.60 12.38
N ALA A 3 4.22 -29.58 12.66
CA ALA A 3 3.94 -28.55 13.66
C ALA A 3 4.38 -27.20 13.10
N GLY A 4 3.51 -26.19 13.19
CA GLY A 4 3.71 -24.84 12.66
C GLY A 4 2.50 -24.33 11.88
N PRO A 5 2.46 -23.03 11.56
CA PRO A 5 1.38 -22.45 10.76
C PRO A 5 1.26 -23.13 9.39
N ASP A 6 0.03 -23.53 9.03
CA ASP A 6 -0.24 -24.15 7.73
C ASP A 6 -0.45 -23.09 6.65
N ILE A 7 0.67 -22.64 6.07
CA ILE A 7 0.69 -21.63 5.00
C ILE A 7 -0.06 -22.07 3.75
N SER A 8 -0.27 -23.38 3.54
CA SER A 8 -0.92 -23.89 2.33
C SER A 8 -2.39 -23.48 2.25
N ARG A 9 -3.06 -23.35 3.40
CA ARG A 9 -4.47 -22.92 3.48
C ARG A 9 -4.62 -21.46 3.06
N ILE A 10 -3.72 -20.59 3.54
CA ILE A 10 -3.70 -19.17 3.14
C ILE A 10 -3.31 -19.04 1.67
N ALA A 11 -2.26 -19.75 1.23
CA ALA A 11 -1.82 -19.74 -0.16
C ALA A 11 -2.91 -20.21 -1.12
N ALA A 12 -3.72 -21.22 -0.75
CA ALA A 12 -4.85 -21.68 -1.56
C ALA A 12 -5.98 -20.65 -1.64
N LEU A 13 -6.21 -19.87 -0.57
CA LEU A 13 -7.16 -18.77 -0.61
C LEU A 13 -6.67 -17.64 -1.52
N VAL A 14 -5.40 -17.27 -1.44
CA VAL A 14 -4.83 -16.21 -2.29
C VAL A 14 -4.70 -16.66 -3.74
N GLY A 15 -4.32 -17.91 -4.01
CA GLY A 15 -3.95 -18.42 -5.35
C GLY A 15 -5.08 -18.49 -6.39
N ASP A 16 -6.31 -18.14 -6.03
CA ASP A 16 -7.44 -18.06 -6.96
C ASP A 16 -7.51 -16.68 -7.63
N PRO A 17 -7.64 -16.61 -8.97
CA PRO A 17 -7.59 -15.33 -9.68
C PRO A 17 -8.61 -14.29 -9.21
N ALA A 18 -9.86 -14.70 -8.92
CA ALA A 18 -10.91 -13.80 -8.49
C ALA A 18 -10.64 -13.31 -7.06
N ARG A 19 -10.27 -14.20 -6.14
CA ARG A 19 -9.89 -13.81 -4.76
C ARG A 19 -8.68 -12.88 -4.74
N CYS A 20 -7.66 -13.16 -5.56
CA CYS A 20 -6.51 -12.29 -5.73
C CYS A 20 -6.93 -10.87 -6.18
N ASN A 21 -7.84 -10.77 -7.16
CA ASN A 21 -8.31 -9.47 -7.64
C ASN A 21 -9.08 -8.70 -6.57
N MET A 22 -9.95 -9.38 -5.82
CA MET A 22 -10.68 -8.77 -4.69
C MET A 22 -9.71 -8.27 -3.62
N LEU A 23 -8.77 -9.11 -3.19
CA LEU A 23 -7.76 -8.75 -2.19
C LEU A 23 -6.90 -7.56 -2.67
N THR A 24 -6.51 -7.55 -3.95
CA THR A 24 -5.75 -6.45 -4.57
C THR A 24 -6.55 -5.15 -4.60
N ALA A 25 -7.87 -5.20 -4.84
CA ALA A 25 -8.74 -4.03 -4.79
C ALA A 25 -8.86 -3.46 -3.35
N LEU A 26 -8.91 -4.34 -2.35
CA LEU A 26 -8.91 -3.96 -0.94
C LEU A 26 -7.58 -3.39 -0.45
N MET A 27 -6.48 -3.62 -1.19
CA MET A 27 -5.22 -2.94 -0.89
C MET A 27 -5.32 -1.42 -1.02
N THR A 28 -6.38 -0.84 -1.58
CA THR A 28 -6.52 0.64 -1.49
C THR A 28 -6.75 1.16 -0.07
N GLY A 29 -6.95 0.27 0.92
CA GLY A 29 -7.32 0.62 2.29
C GLY A 29 -8.79 1.03 2.43
N ARG A 30 -9.55 1.09 1.33
CA ARG A 30 -10.99 1.38 1.35
C ARG A 30 -11.77 0.10 1.62
N ALA A 31 -12.83 0.22 2.41
CA ALA A 31 -13.83 -0.84 2.51
C ALA A 31 -14.71 -0.83 1.24
N LEU A 32 -14.88 -2.00 0.61
CA LEU A 32 -15.64 -2.17 -0.63
C LEU A 32 -16.83 -3.13 -0.44
N THR A 33 -17.92 -2.89 -1.14
CA THR A 33 -19.09 -3.77 -1.15
C THR A 33 -18.83 -5.05 -1.94
N ALA A 34 -19.65 -6.08 -1.69
CA ALA A 34 -19.58 -7.32 -2.48
C ALA A 34 -19.76 -7.09 -3.99
N SER A 35 -20.58 -6.11 -4.38
CA SER A 35 -20.82 -5.78 -5.79
C SER A 35 -19.61 -5.13 -6.45
N GLU A 36 -18.93 -4.21 -5.76
CA GLU A 36 -17.69 -3.58 -6.25
C GLU A 36 -16.58 -4.63 -6.39
N LEU A 37 -16.44 -5.51 -5.38
CA LEU A 37 -15.46 -6.60 -5.42
C LEU A 37 -15.76 -7.63 -6.52
N ALA A 38 -17.04 -7.88 -6.81
CA ALA A 38 -17.45 -8.72 -7.94
C ALA A 38 -17.02 -8.12 -9.29
N GLN A 39 -17.19 -6.80 -9.45
CA GLN A 39 -16.74 -6.07 -10.65
C GLN A 39 -15.22 -6.13 -10.82
N GLU A 40 -14.45 -5.84 -9.76
CA GLU A 40 -12.99 -5.92 -9.78
C GLU A 40 -12.46 -7.31 -10.12
N ALA A 41 -13.17 -8.35 -9.66
CA ALA A 41 -12.82 -9.73 -9.94
C ALA A 41 -13.36 -10.25 -11.30
N GLY A 42 -14.23 -9.50 -11.98
CA GLY A 42 -14.86 -9.92 -13.24
C GLY A 42 -15.81 -11.11 -13.08
N ILE A 43 -16.51 -11.21 -11.95
CA ILE A 43 -17.41 -12.32 -11.63
C ILE A 43 -18.80 -11.83 -11.18
N THR A 44 -19.75 -12.75 -11.05
CA THR A 44 -21.11 -12.42 -10.58
C THR A 44 -21.14 -12.13 -9.08
N PRO A 45 -22.11 -11.34 -8.57
CA PRO A 45 -22.28 -11.09 -7.14
C PRO A 45 -22.49 -12.37 -6.30
N GLN A 46 -23.15 -13.37 -6.88
CA GLN A 46 -23.37 -14.66 -6.20
C GLN A 46 -22.06 -15.44 -6.04
N THR A 47 -21.24 -15.51 -7.10
CA THR A 47 -19.92 -16.12 -7.01
C THR A 47 -19.03 -15.33 -6.04
N ALA A 48 -19.09 -13.99 -6.10
CA ALA A 48 -18.35 -13.14 -5.20
C ALA A 48 -18.68 -13.40 -3.73
N SER A 49 -19.96 -13.58 -3.39
CA SER A 49 -20.39 -13.90 -2.01
C SER A 49 -19.73 -15.19 -1.49
N SER A 50 -19.61 -16.23 -2.33
CA SER A 50 -18.91 -17.47 -1.99
C SER A 50 -17.40 -17.25 -1.77
N HIS A 51 -16.77 -16.43 -2.61
CA HIS A 51 -15.36 -16.06 -2.45
C HIS A 51 -15.11 -15.26 -1.17
N LEU A 52 -15.97 -14.28 -0.88
CA LEU A 52 -15.87 -13.44 0.31
C LEU A 52 -16.06 -14.25 1.59
N ALA A 53 -17.01 -15.20 1.61
CA ALA A 53 -17.18 -16.11 2.75
C ALA A 53 -15.91 -16.95 3.02
N LYS A 54 -15.22 -17.43 1.97
CA LYS A 54 -13.96 -18.16 2.12
C LYS A 54 -12.82 -17.28 2.61
N LEU A 55 -12.73 -16.04 2.12
CA LEU A 55 -11.72 -15.07 2.55
C LEU A 55 -11.93 -14.62 3.99
N GLU A 56 -13.19 -14.40 4.40
CA GLU A 56 -13.56 -14.04 5.77
C GLU A 56 -13.30 -15.20 6.73
N ALA A 57 -13.72 -16.42 6.38
CA ALA A 57 -13.42 -17.62 7.18
C ALA A 57 -11.91 -17.89 7.28
N GLY A 58 -11.14 -17.47 6.28
CA GLY A 58 -9.68 -17.54 6.29
C GLY A 58 -8.98 -16.39 7.01
N GLY A 59 -9.74 -15.41 7.54
CA GLY A 59 -9.20 -14.27 8.27
C GLY A 59 -8.43 -13.28 7.40
N LEU A 60 -8.61 -13.28 6.08
CA LEU A 60 -7.92 -12.35 5.15
C LEU A 60 -8.67 -11.03 4.96
N ILE A 61 -9.98 -11.05 5.20
CA ILE A 61 -10.84 -9.88 5.13
C ILE A 61 -11.75 -9.89 6.34
N GLU A 62 -12.26 -8.72 6.69
CA GLU A 62 -13.29 -8.57 7.70
C GLU A 62 -14.44 -7.69 7.19
N PRO A 63 -15.68 -7.99 7.60
CA PRO A 63 -16.83 -7.20 7.22
C PRO A 63 -16.97 -5.95 8.08
N GLU A 64 -17.41 -4.86 7.47
CA GLU A 64 -17.83 -3.64 8.14
C GLU A 64 -19.28 -3.32 7.75
N LYS A 65 -20.15 -3.21 8.74
CA LYS A 65 -21.57 -2.93 8.51
C LYS A 65 -21.78 -1.41 8.54
N GLN A 66 -22.16 -0.85 7.39
CA GLN A 66 -22.54 0.56 7.29
C GLN A 66 -23.95 0.64 6.66
N GLY A 67 -24.94 0.93 7.50
CA GLY A 67 -26.35 0.97 7.10
C GLY A 67 -26.85 -0.39 6.59
N ARG A 68 -27.41 -0.39 5.37
CA ARG A 68 -27.95 -1.59 4.69
C ARG A 68 -26.89 -2.38 3.94
N HIS A 69 -25.70 -1.83 3.76
CA HIS A 69 -24.64 -2.43 2.97
C HIS A 69 -23.58 -3.07 3.88
N ARG A 70 -23.06 -4.21 3.42
CA ARG A 70 -21.93 -4.90 4.03
C ARG A 70 -20.69 -4.60 3.17
N TYR A 71 -19.74 -3.92 3.79
CA TYR A 71 -18.45 -3.61 3.20
C TYR A 71 -17.42 -4.61 3.71
N TYR A 72 -16.30 -4.73 3.01
CA TYR A 72 -15.18 -5.60 3.38
C TYR A 72 -13.89 -4.82 3.27
N ARG A 73 -12.97 -5.05 4.20
CA ARG A 73 -11.58 -4.54 4.20
C ARG A 73 -10.61 -5.68 4.48
N LEU A 74 -9.32 -5.47 4.19
CA LEU A 74 -8.29 -6.40 4.67
C LEU A 74 -8.34 -6.43 6.21
N SER A 75 -8.21 -7.62 6.79
CA SER A 75 -8.33 -7.83 8.22
C SER A 75 -7.18 -7.21 9.02
N ASP A 76 -5.98 -7.20 8.45
CA ASP A 76 -4.78 -6.72 9.14
C ASP A 76 -3.68 -6.30 8.13
N PRO A 77 -2.78 -5.36 8.51
CA PRO A 77 -1.63 -5.01 7.70
C PRO A 77 -0.74 -6.17 7.24
N ASP A 78 -0.66 -7.27 8.00
CA ASP A 78 0.14 -8.44 7.60
C ASP A 78 -0.37 -9.11 6.30
N VAL A 79 -1.68 -9.07 6.04
CA VAL A 79 -2.29 -9.57 4.80
C VAL A 79 -1.85 -8.72 3.61
N ALA A 80 -1.85 -7.39 3.78
CA ALA A 80 -1.35 -6.47 2.76
C ALA A 80 0.14 -6.74 2.46
N ASP A 81 0.94 -6.95 3.50
CA ASP A 81 2.36 -7.26 3.39
C ASP A 81 2.64 -8.54 2.59
N VAL A 82 1.84 -9.60 2.81
CA VAL A 82 1.94 -10.85 2.04
C VAL A 82 1.58 -10.61 0.57
N LEU A 83 0.49 -9.89 0.29
CA LEU A 83 0.06 -9.59 -1.07
C LEU A 83 1.09 -8.74 -1.83
N GLU A 84 1.71 -7.77 -1.16
CA GLU A 84 2.84 -6.98 -1.70
C GLU A 84 4.04 -7.87 -2.03
N GLY A 85 4.43 -8.75 -1.11
CA GLY A 85 5.53 -9.69 -1.33
C GLY A 85 5.30 -10.60 -2.54
N LEU A 86 4.08 -11.14 -2.67
CA LEU A 86 3.68 -11.97 -3.82
C LEU A 86 3.69 -11.19 -5.14
N GLN A 87 3.19 -9.95 -5.16
CA GLN A 87 3.26 -9.09 -6.35
C GLN A 87 4.71 -8.82 -6.76
N GLY A 88 5.59 -8.56 -5.79
CA GLY A 88 7.02 -8.39 -6.02
C GLY A 88 7.69 -9.62 -6.61
N ILE A 89 7.37 -10.82 -6.10
CA ILE A 89 7.88 -12.09 -6.64
C ILE A 89 7.37 -12.32 -8.06
N ALA A 90 6.07 -12.15 -8.30
CA ALA A 90 5.45 -12.32 -9.61
C ALA A 90 6.06 -11.37 -10.66
N ALA A 91 6.30 -10.11 -10.29
CA ALA A 91 6.92 -9.11 -11.15
C ALA A 91 8.35 -9.50 -11.55
N ARG A 92 9.17 -9.99 -10.60
CA ARG A 92 10.54 -10.46 -10.89
C ARG A 92 10.57 -11.71 -11.76
N ALA A 93 9.60 -12.61 -11.57
CA ALA A 93 9.46 -13.83 -12.36
C ALA A 93 8.88 -13.58 -13.77
N GLY A 94 8.54 -12.34 -14.12
CA GLY A 94 7.90 -12.01 -15.40
C GLY A 94 6.43 -12.46 -15.50
N HIS A 95 5.83 -12.92 -14.40
CA HIS A 95 4.42 -13.29 -14.30
C HIS A 95 3.54 -12.06 -14.13
N MET A 96 3.69 -11.12 -15.05
CA MET A 96 2.79 -9.99 -15.18
C MET A 96 1.51 -10.52 -15.83
N ARG A 97 0.38 -10.46 -15.12
CA ARG A 97 -0.92 -10.44 -15.81
C ARG A 97 -0.85 -9.29 -16.82
N VAL A 98 -1.47 -9.40 -17.99
CA VAL A 98 -1.47 -8.35 -19.02
C VAL A 98 -2.14 -7.07 -18.48
N ARG A 99 -1.37 -6.30 -17.73
CA ARG A 99 -1.46 -4.90 -17.31
C ARG A 99 -0.01 -4.50 -16.97
N THR A 100 0.71 -4.12 -18.02
CA THR A 100 2.10 -3.64 -18.00
C THR A 100 2.20 -2.37 -17.15
N GLY A 101 2.45 -2.49 -15.83
CA GLY A 101 2.32 -1.32 -14.96
C GLY A 101 0.90 -0.72 -15.07
N PRO A 102 0.64 0.42 -14.46
CA PRO A 102 -0.32 1.32 -15.03
C PRO A 102 0.26 1.85 -16.35
N LYS A 103 -0.35 1.50 -17.49
CA LYS A 103 -0.11 2.24 -18.75
C LYS A 103 -0.41 3.73 -18.54
N ASP A 104 -1.36 4.00 -17.65
CA ASP A 104 -1.74 5.33 -17.18
C ASP A 104 -0.57 6.07 -16.51
N PRO A 105 -0.10 7.18 -17.11
CA PRO A 105 0.93 8.03 -16.52
C PRO A 105 0.61 8.51 -15.11
N ALA A 106 -0.66 8.74 -14.75
CA ALA A 106 -1.05 9.24 -13.44
C ALA A 106 -0.78 8.21 -12.33
N LEU A 107 -1.11 6.94 -12.58
CA LEU A 107 -0.88 5.84 -11.63
C LEU A 107 0.61 5.47 -11.48
N ARG A 108 1.42 5.67 -12.53
CA ARG A 108 2.89 5.54 -12.44
C ARG A 108 3.48 6.66 -11.60
N ARG A 109 3.04 7.89 -11.85
CA ARG A 109 3.51 9.07 -11.15
C ARG A 109 3.31 8.98 -9.64
N ALA A 110 2.08 8.74 -9.20
CA ALA A 110 1.74 8.68 -7.78
C ALA A 110 0.47 7.88 -7.55
N ARG A 111 0.53 6.93 -6.61
CA ARG A 111 -0.63 6.11 -6.22
C ARG A 111 -0.55 5.66 -4.77
N ILE A 112 -1.67 5.13 -4.28
CA ILE A 112 -1.73 4.40 -3.02
C ILE A 112 -1.34 2.93 -3.25
N CYS A 113 -0.31 2.47 -2.54
CA CYS A 113 0.00 1.03 -2.49
C CYS A 113 -0.98 0.30 -1.57
N TYR A 114 -0.84 0.51 -0.26
CA TYR A 114 -1.81 0.10 0.76
C TYR A 114 -2.51 1.32 1.39
N ASP A 115 -1.73 2.03 2.20
CA ASP A 115 -2.08 3.27 2.89
C ASP A 115 -0.99 4.33 2.73
N HIS A 116 0.04 4.04 1.95
CA HIS A 116 1.23 4.86 1.77
C HIS A 116 1.49 5.15 0.29
N LEU A 117 2.29 6.19 0.06
CA LEU A 117 2.62 6.70 -1.26
C LEU A 117 3.55 5.75 -2.03
N ALA A 118 3.17 5.43 -3.26
CA ALA A 118 3.90 4.62 -4.22
C ALA A 118 3.91 5.26 -5.62
N GLY A 119 4.53 4.59 -6.58
CA GLY A 119 4.88 5.18 -7.88
C GLY A 119 6.15 6.04 -7.81
N ASP A 120 6.39 6.81 -8.88
CA ASP A 120 7.60 7.63 -9.05
C ASP A 120 7.88 8.51 -7.83
N LEU A 121 6.86 9.21 -7.33
CA LEU A 121 7.01 10.08 -6.17
C LEU A 121 7.30 9.30 -4.88
N GLY A 122 6.68 8.13 -4.69
CA GLY A 122 6.95 7.28 -3.52
C GLY A 122 8.38 6.74 -3.50
N VAL A 123 8.90 6.34 -4.67
CA VAL A 123 10.29 5.89 -4.84
C VAL A 123 11.25 7.06 -4.67
N GLN A 124 10.99 8.19 -5.32
CA GLN A 124 11.79 9.41 -5.21
C GLN A 124 11.92 9.87 -3.75
N MET A 125 10.82 9.83 -3.00
CA MET A 125 10.81 10.16 -1.56
C MET A 125 11.80 9.30 -0.80
N LEU A 126 11.70 7.97 -0.95
CA LEU A 126 12.58 7.05 -0.23
C LEU A 126 14.05 7.24 -0.64
N ASP A 127 14.33 7.43 -1.93
CA ASP A 127 15.69 7.71 -2.39
C ASP A 127 16.25 8.99 -1.78
N SER A 128 15.45 10.05 -1.72
CA SER A 128 15.87 11.33 -1.15
C SER A 128 16.14 11.19 0.35
N MET A 129 15.28 10.49 1.08
CA MET A 129 15.51 10.18 2.50
C MET A 129 16.80 9.40 2.72
N ARG A 130 17.17 8.48 1.82
CA ARG A 130 18.45 7.76 1.87
C ARG A 130 19.64 8.68 1.59
N ARG A 131 19.56 9.52 0.55
CA ARG A 131 20.62 10.50 0.21
C ARG A 131 20.86 11.48 1.35
N GLN A 132 19.78 11.96 1.97
CA GLN A 132 19.80 12.88 3.11
C GLN A 132 20.13 12.18 4.44
N LYS A 133 20.38 10.86 4.45
CA LYS A 133 20.66 10.05 5.66
C LYS A 133 19.56 10.10 6.72
N LEU A 134 18.33 10.47 6.34
CA LEU A 134 17.14 10.43 7.19
C LEU A 134 16.75 8.98 7.52
N VAL A 135 17.04 8.06 6.61
CA VAL A 135 16.86 6.62 6.81
C VAL A 135 18.17 5.88 6.54
N ARG A 136 18.39 4.83 7.32
CA ARG A 136 19.51 3.90 7.13
C ARG A 136 18.97 2.53 6.72
N GLN A 137 19.63 1.92 5.74
CA GLN A 137 19.35 0.54 5.38
C GLN A 137 20.31 -0.40 6.14
N SER A 138 19.76 -1.33 6.91
CA SER A 138 20.46 -2.49 7.47
C SER A 138 20.19 -3.71 6.58
N LYS A 139 20.81 -4.87 6.87
CA LYS A 139 20.77 -6.06 5.98
C LYS A 139 19.35 -6.52 5.62
N GLN A 140 18.35 -6.28 6.48
CA GLN A 140 16.96 -6.72 6.26
C GLN A 140 15.92 -5.65 6.62
N ALA A 141 16.33 -4.51 7.16
CA ALA A 141 15.41 -3.47 7.61
C ALA A 141 15.83 -2.09 7.10
N ILE A 142 14.86 -1.18 7.08
CA ILE A 142 15.08 0.24 6.93
C ILE A 142 14.69 0.89 8.25
N GLU A 143 15.52 1.78 8.75
CA GLU A 143 15.35 2.40 10.06
C GLU A 143 15.42 3.92 9.90
N LEU A 144 14.55 4.63 10.63
CA LEU A 144 14.58 6.07 10.71
C LEU A 144 15.75 6.50 11.62
N THR A 145 16.63 7.37 11.13
CA THR A 145 17.77 7.88 11.91
C THR A 145 17.31 8.98 12.87
N GLY A 146 18.17 9.37 13.82
CA GLY A 146 17.89 10.53 14.68
C GLY A 146 17.72 11.83 13.90
N GLU A 147 18.44 12.00 12.79
CA GLU A 147 18.24 13.11 11.84
C GLU A 147 16.88 12.99 11.14
N GLY A 148 16.51 11.78 10.72
CA GLY A 148 15.18 11.49 10.18
C GLY A 148 14.06 11.88 11.13
N LYS A 149 14.16 11.52 12.41
CA LYS A 149 13.16 11.89 13.43
C LYS A 149 12.98 13.40 13.54
N ARG A 150 14.09 14.15 13.63
CA ARG A 150 14.05 15.63 13.70
C ARG A 150 13.43 16.24 12.44
N PHE A 151 13.85 15.77 11.26
CA PHE A 151 13.27 16.22 10.00
C PHE A 151 11.76 16.00 9.94
N MET A 152 11.27 14.82 10.36
CA MET A 152 9.83 14.53 10.39
C MET A 152 9.08 15.48 11.33
N ALA A 153 9.64 15.78 12.50
CA ALA A 153 9.02 16.69 13.47
C ALA A 153 9.01 18.14 12.99
N GLU A 154 10.12 18.61 12.39
CA GLU A 154 10.29 20.01 11.98
C GLU A 154 9.55 20.33 10.67
N GLU A 155 9.72 19.51 9.64
CA GLU A 155 9.20 19.79 8.29
C GLU A 155 7.77 19.29 8.07
N LEU A 156 7.41 18.18 8.72
CA LEU A 156 6.12 17.51 8.52
C LEU A 156 5.26 17.46 9.79
N GLN A 157 5.76 17.89 10.95
CA GLN A 157 5.05 17.81 12.23
C GLN A 157 4.60 16.37 12.59
N ILE A 158 5.43 15.38 12.24
CA ILE A 158 5.21 13.96 12.55
C ILE A 158 6.13 13.55 13.70
N ASP A 159 5.54 13.14 14.83
CA ASP A 159 6.27 12.52 15.93
C ASP A 159 6.52 11.04 15.64
N ALA A 160 7.77 10.69 15.32
CA ALA A 160 8.15 9.34 14.97
C ALA A 160 8.07 8.35 16.15
N ASP A 161 8.19 8.80 17.40
CA ASP A 161 8.15 7.91 18.56
C ASP A 161 6.72 7.42 18.84
N ALA A 162 5.73 8.28 18.56
CA ALA A 162 4.31 7.95 18.61
C ALA A 162 3.87 6.94 17.52
N LEU A 163 4.69 6.70 16.49
CA LEU A 163 4.39 5.76 15.40
C LEU A 163 4.77 4.30 15.70
N THR A 164 5.30 4.02 16.88
CA THR A 164 5.68 2.66 17.29
C THR A 164 4.45 1.76 17.40
N HIS A 165 4.46 0.61 16.74
CA HIS A 165 3.34 -0.33 16.76
C HIS A 165 3.81 -1.79 16.95
N PRO A 166 3.11 -2.63 17.75
CA PRO A 166 3.58 -3.98 18.08
C PRO A 166 3.71 -4.93 16.88
N ARG A 167 2.88 -4.75 15.86
CA ARG A 167 2.78 -5.65 14.69
C ARG A 167 3.17 -5.01 13.37
N ARG A 168 3.56 -3.73 13.38
CA ARG A 168 3.86 -2.97 12.16
C ARG A 168 5.12 -2.12 12.36
N PRO A 169 6.18 -2.32 11.55
CA PRO A 169 7.41 -1.55 11.71
C PRO A 169 7.22 -0.08 11.35
N VAL A 170 8.03 0.80 11.94
CA VAL A 170 8.01 2.24 11.65
C VAL A 170 8.34 2.51 10.19
N CYS A 171 9.46 1.96 9.72
CA CYS A 171 9.87 2.02 8.32
C CYS A 171 9.89 0.61 7.73
N LYS A 172 9.35 0.47 6.52
CA LYS A 172 9.45 -0.75 5.71
C LYS A 172 9.80 -0.37 4.28
N ALA A 173 10.71 -1.11 3.65
CA ALA A 173 11.00 -0.97 2.23
C ALA A 173 10.00 -1.83 1.45
N CYS A 174 8.93 -1.21 0.94
CA CYS A 174 7.94 -1.90 0.10
C CYS A 174 8.39 -1.87 -1.35
N LEU A 175 8.30 -3.00 -2.05
CA LEU A 175 8.71 -3.11 -3.45
C LEU A 175 7.60 -2.60 -4.36
N ASP A 176 7.87 -1.50 -5.06
CA ASP A 176 7.00 -0.98 -6.11
C ASP A 176 7.00 -1.93 -7.31
N TRP A 177 5.83 -2.43 -7.71
CA TRP A 177 5.73 -3.33 -8.85
C TRP A 177 5.79 -2.60 -10.21
N SER A 178 5.46 -1.30 -10.27
CA SER A 178 5.58 -0.51 -11.51
C SER A 178 7.02 -0.07 -11.74
N GLU A 179 7.67 0.46 -10.70
CA GLU A 179 9.04 0.98 -10.77
C GLU A 179 10.10 -0.08 -10.51
N ARG A 180 9.72 -1.23 -9.95
CA ARG A 180 10.64 -2.31 -9.51
C ARG A 180 11.70 -1.81 -8.53
N ARG A 181 11.37 -0.77 -7.76
CA ARG A 181 12.21 -0.09 -6.78
C ARG A 181 11.47 0.05 -5.46
N HIS A 182 12.18 0.27 -4.37
CA HIS A 182 11.53 0.38 -3.07
C HIS A 182 10.94 1.78 -2.84
N HIS A 183 9.77 1.86 -2.21
CA HIS A 183 9.21 3.06 -1.58
C HIS A 183 9.01 2.85 -0.09
N LEU A 184 8.72 3.93 0.64
CA LEU A 184 8.54 3.89 2.08
C LEU A 184 7.14 3.38 2.45
N ALA A 185 7.10 2.29 3.19
CA ALA A 185 5.94 1.75 3.88
C ALA A 185 6.20 1.73 5.40
N GLY A 186 5.35 1.04 6.16
CA GLY A 186 5.36 1.07 7.62
C GLY A 186 4.46 2.17 8.18
N THR A 187 4.44 2.35 9.50
CA THR A 187 3.61 3.40 10.12
C THR A 187 4.05 4.80 9.71
N LEU A 188 5.33 5.02 9.43
CA LEU A 188 5.83 6.29 8.91
C LEU A 188 5.34 6.56 7.49
N GLY A 189 5.37 5.57 6.59
CA GLY A 189 4.87 5.74 5.22
C GLY A 189 3.39 6.11 5.18
N ALA A 190 2.57 5.53 6.07
CA ALA A 190 1.16 5.88 6.24
C ALA A 190 1.00 7.31 6.80
N ALA A 191 1.69 7.62 7.90
CA ALA A 191 1.64 8.94 8.52
C ALA A 191 2.06 10.07 7.56
N MET A 192 3.07 9.85 6.72
CA MET A 192 3.47 10.82 5.70
C MET A 192 2.39 11.02 4.63
N MET A 193 1.73 9.95 4.18
CA MET A 193 0.64 10.06 3.21
C MET A 193 -0.56 10.83 3.80
N ASP A 194 -0.97 10.47 5.02
CA ASP A 194 -2.03 11.19 5.75
C ASP A 194 -1.67 12.67 5.91
N ARG A 195 -0.41 12.95 6.28
CA ARG A 195 0.08 14.30 6.45
C ARG A 195 0.07 15.11 5.16
N PHE A 196 0.45 14.50 4.02
CA PHE A 196 0.36 15.16 2.71
C PHE A 196 -1.09 15.50 2.35
N THR A 197 -2.06 14.67 2.78
CA THR A 197 -3.48 14.96 2.59
C THR A 197 -3.97 16.07 3.52
N GLU A 198 -3.61 16.07 4.80
CA GLU A 198 -3.93 17.15 5.74
C GLU A 198 -3.41 18.51 5.29
N LEU A 199 -2.17 18.54 4.79
CA LEU A 199 -1.53 19.73 4.25
C LEU A 199 -2.06 20.15 2.86
N LYS A 200 -3.00 19.37 2.28
CA LYS A 200 -3.55 19.54 0.92
C LYS A 200 -2.47 19.53 -0.17
N TRP A 201 -1.38 18.81 0.07
CA TRP A 201 -0.35 18.58 -0.93
C TRP A 201 -0.80 17.53 -1.93
N ALA A 202 -1.45 16.48 -1.43
CA ALA A 202 -1.88 15.35 -2.23
C ALA A 202 -3.26 14.85 -1.80
N ALA A 203 -4.08 14.43 -2.75
CA ALA A 203 -5.37 13.82 -2.49
C ALA A 203 -5.55 12.58 -3.37
N ARG A 204 -6.22 11.56 -2.83
CA ARG A 204 -6.64 10.41 -3.63
C ARG A 204 -7.65 10.86 -4.69
N ASP A 205 -7.55 10.29 -5.87
CA ASP A 205 -8.49 10.58 -6.95
C ASP A 205 -9.91 10.16 -6.55
N ALA A 206 -10.89 10.98 -6.93
CA ALA A 206 -12.28 10.81 -6.52
C ALA A 206 -12.98 9.67 -7.27
N ALA A 207 -12.44 9.19 -8.39
CA ALA A 207 -13.04 8.12 -9.15
C ALA A 207 -13.13 6.83 -8.29
N PRO A 208 -14.29 6.15 -8.27
CA PRO A 208 -14.46 4.90 -7.53
C PRO A 208 -13.39 3.87 -7.91
N GLY A 209 -12.77 3.24 -6.91
CA GLY A 209 -11.69 2.26 -7.12
C GLY A 209 -10.35 2.84 -7.58
N SER A 210 -10.25 4.16 -7.82
CA SER A 210 -8.99 4.76 -8.25
C SER A 210 -7.94 4.70 -7.15
N ARG A 211 -6.72 4.37 -7.57
CA ARG A 211 -5.52 4.37 -6.72
C ARG A 211 -4.66 5.60 -6.94
N VAL A 212 -5.00 6.44 -7.91
CA VAL A 212 -4.21 7.63 -8.25
C VAL A 212 -4.16 8.58 -7.06
N VAL A 213 -2.99 9.15 -6.83
CA VAL A 213 -2.77 10.24 -5.89
C VAL A 213 -2.43 11.49 -6.68
N ASN A 214 -3.31 12.48 -6.64
CA ASN A 214 -3.15 13.75 -7.32
C ASN A 214 -2.45 14.73 -6.39
N PHE A 215 -1.30 15.27 -6.81
CA PHE A 215 -0.64 16.36 -6.10
C PHE A 215 -1.16 17.71 -6.60
N SER A 216 -1.41 18.63 -5.68
CA SER A 216 -1.70 20.03 -6.02
C SER A 216 -0.43 20.72 -6.49
N ARG A 217 -0.55 21.78 -7.30
CA ARG A 217 0.63 22.53 -7.78
C ARG A 217 1.52 23.04 -6.63
N ASN A 218 0.92 23.42 -5.50
CA ASN A 218 1.67 23.79 -4.30
C ASN A 218 2.26 22.56 -3.60
N GLY A 219 1.51 21.46 -3.52
CA GLY A 219 1.99 20.19 -2.98
C GLY A 219 3.21 19.65 -3.71
N GLU A 220 3.23 19.71 -5.05
CA GLU A 220 4.39 19.31 -5.86
C GLU A 220 5.62 20.14 -5.53
N LYS A 221 5.47 21.47 -5.42
CA LYS A 221 6.58 22.36 -5.08
C LYS A 221 7.14 22.05 -3.69
N ARG A 222 6.26 21.84 -2.71
CA ARG A 222 6.67 21.54 -1.32
C ARG A 222 7.29 20.15 -1.21
N PHE A 223 6.69 19.16 -1.85
CA PHE A 223 7.24 17.82 -1.94
C PHE A 223 8.62 17.82 -2.62
N ALA A 224 8.78 18.56 -3.72
CA ALA A 224 10.06 18.69 -4.41
C ALA A 224 11.11 19.45 -3.56
N ALA A 225 10.70 20.44 -2.76
CA ALA A 225 11.62 21.12 -1.85
C ALA A 225 12.19 20.17 -0.78
N LEU A 226 11.39 19.24 -0.28
CA LEU A 226 11.81 18.27 0.75
C LEU A 226 12.48 17.01 0.16
N PHE A 227 11.96 16.52 -0.96
CA PHE A 227 12.29 15.19 -1.50
C PHE A 227 12.71 15.21 -2.97
N GLY A 228 13.00 16.39 -3.53
CA GLY A 228 13.52 16.55 -4.88
C GLY A 228 14.72 15.65 -5.16
N ALA A 229 14.90 15.29 -6.43
CA ALA A 229 16.23 14.97 -6.90
C ALA A 229 17.03 16.28 -6.76
N GLY A 230 17.98 16.33 -5.82
CA GLY A 230 19.03 17.34 -5.92
C GLY A 230 19.66 17.18 -7.30
N GLU A 231 19.85 18.31 -7.97
CA GLU A 231 20.22 18.48 -9.39
C GLU A 231 20.98 17.31 -10.04
#